data_AF-A0A2T7WXI7-F1
#
_entry.id   AF-A0A2T7WXI7-F1
#
_cell.length_a   1.000
_cell.length_b   1.000
_cell.length_c   1.000
_cell.angle_alpha   90.00
_cell.angle_beta   90.00
_cell.angle_gamma   90.00
#
_symmetry.space_group_name_H-M   'P 1'
#
loop_
_entity.id
_entity.type
_entity.pdbx_description
1 polymer ?
#
loop_
_entity_poly.entity_id
_entity_poly.type
_entity_poly.pdbx_seq_one_letter_code
_entity_poly.pdbx_strand_id
1 'polypeptide(L)'
;MQSEWAAKIFGDREDPRARLQSVFGGEVPKSGRPPRAALQWASAILEGIPVERRDTVNVTRALRRRERRLTLKSAMFLADHALGRSSHA
;
A
#
# COMPACT_ATOMS: atom_id res chain seq x y z
N MET A 1 -11.84 -15.49 -17.57
CA MET A 1 -12.34 -14.78 -16.38
C MET A 1 -11.86 -15.53 -15.15
N GLN A 2 -10.68 -15.18 -14.61
CA GLN A 2 -10.08 -15.91 -13.49
C GLN A 2 -10.06 -15.03 -12.23
N SER A 3 -10.94 -15.43 -11.31
CA SER A 3 -10.63 -15.60 -9.89
C SER A 3 -10.67 -14.37 -8.97
N GLU A 4 -11.90 -13.91 -8.69
CA GLU A 4 -12.22 -13.17 -7.44
C GLU A 4 -11.97 -14.02 -6.17
N TRP A 5 -11.74 -15.32 -6.31
CA TRP A 5 -11.48 -16.26 -5.22
C TRP A 5 -10.04 -16.25 -4.67
N ALA A 6 -9.05 -15.85 -5.47
CA ALA A 6 -7.65 -15.81 -5.02
C ALA A 6 -7.43 -14.78 -3.90
N ALA A 7 -8.25 -13.72 -3.87
CA ALA A 7 -8.17 -12.66 -2.86
C ALA A 7 -8.67 -13.09 -1.47
N LYS A 8 -9.49 -14.14 -1.35
CA LYS A 8 -10.07 -14.59 -0.07
C LYS A 8 -9.20 -15.58 0.71
N ILE A 9 -8.27 -16.28 0.07
CA ILE A 9 -7.47 -17.35 0.73
C ILE A 9 -5.97 -16.97 0.87
N PHE A 10 -5.42 -16.15 -0.04
CA PHE A 10 -4.01 -15.73 0.04
C PHE A 10 -3.77 -14.42 0.81
N GLY A 11 -4.84 -13.79 1.32
CA GLY A 11 -4.80 -12.45 1.89
C GLY A 11 -3.87 -12.26 3.10
N ASP A 12 -3.59 -13.33 3.85
CA ASP A 12 -2.84 -13.23 5.11
C ASP A 12 -1.33 -13.50 4.98
N ARG A 13 -0.88 -14.26 3.98
CA ARG A 13 0.53 -14.70 3.88
C ARG A 13 1.39 -13.95 2.86
N GLU A 14 0.79 -13.21 1.94
CA GLU A 14 1.57 -12.40 0.99
C GLU A 14 2.30 -11.27 1.74
N ASP A 15 3.61 -11.15 1.51
CA ASP A 15 4.41 -10.00 1.99
C ASP A 15 3.90 -8.75 1.26
N PRO A 16 3.37 -7.74 1.98
CA PRO A 16 2.87 -6.53 1.35
C PRO A 16 3.95 -5.82 0.52
N ARG A 17 5.24 -5.95 0.86
CA ARG A 17 6.34 -5.37 0.09
C ARG A 17 6.53 -6.07 -1.26
N ALA A 18 6.42 -7.39 -1.29
CA ALA A 18 6.49 -8.16 -2.55
C ALA A 18 5.32 -7.79 -3.47
N ARG A 19 4.11 -7.63 -2.90
CA ARG A 19 2.95 -7.13 -3.66
C ARG A 19 3.20 -5.74 -4.23
N LEU A 20 3.71 -4.83 -3.41
CA LEU A 20 4.03 -3.46 -3.83
C LEU A 20 5.13 -3.42 -4.91
N GLN A 21 6.13 -4.28 -4.81
CA GLN A 21 7.17 -4.43 -5.83
C GLN A 21 6.57 -4.92 -7.15
N SER A 22 5.68 -5.91 -7.12
CA SER A 22 5.01 -6.40 -8.33
C SER A 22 4.17 -5.31 -9.02
N VAL A 23 3.56 -4.40 -8.24
CA VAL A 23 2.69 -3.34 -8.77
C VAL A 23 3.47 -2.12 -9.27
N PHE A 24 4.48 -1.67 -8.52
CA PHE A 24 5.19 -0.40 -8.76
C PHE A 24 6.64 -0.58 -9.22
N GLY A 25 7.15 -1.81 -9.22
CA GLY A 25 8.55 -2.10 -9.48
C GLY A 25 9.49 -1.63 -8.37
N GLY A 26 10.79 -1.64 -8.70
CA GLY A 26 11.86 -1.19 -7.82
C GLY A 26 12.38 -2.27 -6.85
N GLU A 27 13.37 -1.88 -6.06
CA GLU A 27 13.97 -2.74 -5.04
C GLU A 27 13.11 -2.75 -3.77
N VAL A 28 12.94 -3.91 -3.16
CA VAL A 28 12.33 -4.05 -1.82
C VAL A 28 13.43 -3.84 -0.77
N PRO A 29 13.36 -2.78 0.05
CA PRO A 29 14.33 -2.56 1.10
C PRO A 29 14.30 -3.70 2.13
N LYS A 30 15.49 -4.10 2.60
CA LYS A 30 15.62 -5.06 3.71
C LYS A 30 15.06 -4.51 5.03
N SER A 31 14.97 -3.19 5.17
CA SER A 31 14.56 -2.44 6.37
C SER A 31 13.07 -2.49 6.71
N GLY A 32 12.32 -3.48 6.22
CA GLY A 32 10.88 -3.57 6.44
C GLY A 32 10.06 -2.48 5.76
N ARG A 33 10.67 -1.57 4.99
CA ARG A 33 10.00 -0.46 4.33
C ARG A 33 9.35 -0.86 2.99
N PRO A 34 8.34 -0.12 2.51
CA PRO A 34 7.83 -0.28 1.15
C PRO A 34 8.88 0.10 0.09
N PRO A 35 8.76 -0.43 -1.14
CA PRO A 35 9.54 0.07 -2.28
C PRO A 35 9.42 1.57 -2.45
N ARG A 36 10.53 2.24 -2.78
CA ARG A 36 10.58 3.71 -2.92
C ARG A 36 9.56 4.23 -3.95
N ALA A 37 9.37 3.51 -5.06
CA ALA A 37 8.40 3.87 -6.09
C ALA A 37 6.95 3.88 -5.55
N ALA A 38 6.59 2.89 -4.73
CA ALA A 38 5.28 2.83 -4.09
C ALA A 38 5.05 4.00 -3.11
N LEU A 39 6.09 4.37 -2.35
CA LEU A 39 6.03 5.51 -1.42
C LEU A 39 5.85 6.84 -2.15
N GLN A 40 6.62 7.09 -3.20
CA GLN A 40 6.48 8.32 -4.00
C GLN A 40 5.08 8.43 -4.61
N TRP A 41 4.58 7.33 -5.17
CA TRP A 41 3.23 7.28 -5.70
C TRP A 41 2.18 7.56 -4.62
N ALA A 42 2.30 6.95 -3.43
CA ALA A 42 1.40 7.21 -2.32
C ALA A 42 1.44 8.68 -1.88
N SER A 43 2.63 9.28 -1.77
CA SER A 43 2.78 10.71 -1.44
C SER A 43 2.03 11.61 -2.42
N ALA A 44 2.13 11.36 -3.73
CA ALA A 44 1.37 12.11 -4.74
C ALA A 44 -0.15 11.94 -4.57
N ILE A 45 -0.62 10.77 -4.11
CA ILE A 45 -2.04 10.57 -3.79
C ILE A 45 -2.47 11.37 -2.55
N LEU A 46 -1.60 11.46 -1.54
CA LEU A 46 -1.86 12.20 -0.30
C LEU A 46 -2.01 13.70 -0.57
N GLU A 47 -1.30 14.27 -1.54
CA GLU A 47 -1.44 15.68 -1.94
C GLU A 47 -2.90 16.03 -2.30
N GLY A 48 -3.64 15.09 -2.92
CA GLY A 48 -5.05 15.24 -3.24
C GLY A 48 -6.03 14.92 -2.09
N ILE A 49 -5.54 14.67 -0.87
CA ILE A 49 -6.37 14.37 0.31
C ILE A 49 -6.19 15.49 1.33
N PRO A 50 -7.27 16.15 1.77
CA PRO A 50 -7.21 17.16 2.84
C PRO A 50 -6.58 16.60 4.11
N VAL A 51 -5.74 17.39 4.78
CA VAL A 51 -4.90 16.94 5.91
C VAL A 51 -5.75 16.34 7.04
N GLU A 52 -6.89 16.94 7.34
CA GLU A 52 -7.86 16.48 8.34
C GLU A 52 -8.51 15.13 8.02
N ARG A 53 -8.39 14.66 6.76
CA ARG A 53 -8.88 13.35 6.29
C ARG A 53 -7.75 12.35 6.03
N ARG A 54 -6.50 12.67 6.37
CA ARG A 54 -5.33 11.79 6.19
C ARG A 54 -5.19 10.78 7.34
N ASP A 55 -6.25 10.02 7.62
CA ASP A 55 -6.19 8.82 8.45
C ASP A 55 -5.90 7.57 7.61
N THR A 56 -5.44 6.50 8.25
CA THR A 56 -5.05 5.26 7.57
C THR A 56 -6.20 4.64 6.77
N VAL A 57 -7.45 4.74 7.23
CA VAL A 57 -8.61 4.15 6.54
C VAL A 57 -8.92 4.93 5.26
N ASN A 58 -9.02 6.25 5.35
CA ASN A 58 -9.30 7.11 4.21
C ASN A 58 -8.19 7.05 3.16
N VAL A 59 -6.92 7.06 3.58
CA VAL A 59 -5.80 6.90 2.66
C VAL A 59 -5.80 5.51 2.03
N THR A 60 -5.95 4.43 2.79
CA THR A 60 -6.05 3.06 2.26
C THR A 60 -7.13 2.96 1.19
N ARG A 61 -8.31 3.53 1.46
CA ARG A 61 -9.43 3.57 0.50
C ARG A 61 -9.06 4.35 -0.77
N ALA A 62 -8.40 5.49 -0.63
CA ALA A 62 -7.95 6.30 -1.75
C ALA A 62 -6.90 5.58 -2.62
N LEU A 63 -5.94 4.88 -2.00
CA LEU A 63 -4.93 4.09 -2.71
C LEU A 63 -5.57 2.95 -3.51
N ARG A 64 -6.44 2.15 -2.88
CA ARG A 64 -7.12 1.02 -3.56
C ARG A 64 -8.06 1.44 -4.69
N ARG A 65 -8.64 2.64 -4.59
CA ARG A 65 -9.48 3.20 -5.66
C ARG A 65 -8.65 3.55 -6.90
N ARG A 66 -7.42 4.02 -6.71
CA ARG A 66 -6.53 4.44 -7.79
C ARG A 66 -5.72 3.29 -8.39
N GLU A 67 -5.31 2.33 -7.58
CA GLU A 67 -4.62 1.14 -8.02
C GLU A 67 -5.36 -0.12 -7.53
N ARG A 68 -6.18 -0.69 -8.41
CA ARG A 68 -7.07 -1.83 -8.09
C ARG A 68 -6.29 -3.12 -7.83
N ARG A 69 -5.02 -3.21 -8.24
CA ARG A 69 -4.17 -4.38 -7.96
C ARG A 69 -3.71 -4.41 -6.50
N LEU A 70 -3.86 -3.33 -5.74
CA LEU A 70 -3.56 -3.32 -4.31
C LEU A 70 -4.55 -4.18 -3.52
N THR A 71 -4.00 -5.15 -2.78
CA THR A 71 -4.74 -5.86 -1.73
C THR A 71 -4.94 -4.93 -0.53
N LEU A 72 -5.89 -5.25 0.34
CA LEU A 72 -6.11 -4.46 1.57
C LEU A 72 -4.83 -4.34 2.42
N LYS A 73 -4.14 -5.47 2.65
CA LYS A 73 -2.90 -5.53 3.44
C LYS A 73 -1.80 -4.64 2.85
N SER A 74 -1.53 -4.76 1.56
CA SER A 74 -0.51 -3.93 0.87
C SER A 74 -0.85 -2.44 0.88
N ALA A 75 -2.12 -2.08 0.74
CA ALA A 75 -2.58 -0.69 0.79
C ALA A 75 -2.50 -0.09 2.20
N MET A 76 -2.90 -0.84 3.24
CA MET A 76 -2.80 -0.39 4.63
C MET A 76 -1.35 -0.20 5.04
N PHE A 77 -0.48 -1.17 4.70
CA PHE A 77 0.94 -1.09 4.94
C PHE A 77 1.56 0.15 4.27
N LEU A 78 1.24 0.40 3.00
CA LEU A 78 1.73 1.58 2.29
C LEU A 78 1.17 2.90 2.89
N ALA A 79 -0.10 2.92 3.27
CA ALA A 79 -0.73 4.08 3.88
C ALA A 79 -0.07 4.46 5.21
N ASP A 80 0.23 3.46 6.06
CA ASP A 80 0.87 3.68 7.35
C ASP A 80 2.25 4.34 7.22
N HIS A 81 3.07 3.83 6.29
CA HIS A 81 4.37 4.41 6.00
C HIS A 81 4.28 5.79 5.33
N ALA A 82 3.34 5.99 4.39
CA ALA A 82 3.15 7.29 3.74
C ALA A 82 2.68 8.37 4.72
N LEU A 83 1.99 7.97 5.79
CA LEU A 83 1.50 8.85 6.85
C LEU A 83 2.52 9.03 7.99
N GLY A 84 3.69 8.39 7.90
CA GLY A 84 4.74 8.45 8.92
C GLY A 84 4.36 7.78 10.24
N ARG A 85 3.37 6.88 10.24
CA ARG A 85 2.87 6.18 11.44
C ARG A 85 3.64 4.91 11.79
N SER A 86 4.45 4.42 10.86
CA SER A 86 5.29 3.25 11.06
C SER A 86 6.51 3.62 11.91
N SER A 87 6.36 3.58 13.23
CA SER A 87 7.45 3.69 14.20
C SER A 87 8.41 2.51 14.06
N HIS A 88 9.71 2.78 14.19
CA HIS A 88 10.80 1.79 14.10
C HIS A 88 10.53 0.53 14.92
N ALA A 89 10.56 -0.63 14.24
CA ALA A 89 10.93 -1.91 14.81
C ALA A 89 12.16 -2.41 14.05
#